data_AF-A0A7J7NWE4-F1
#
_entry.id   AF-A0A7J7NWE4-F1
#
_cell.length_a   1.000
_cell.length_b   1.000
_cell.length_c   1.000
_cell.angle_alpha   90.00
_cell.angle_beta   90.00
_cell.angle_gamma   90.00
#
_symmetry.space_group_name_H-M   'P 1'
#
loop_
_entity.id
_entity.type
_entity.pdbx_description
1 polymer ?
#
loop_
_entity_poly.entity_id
_entity_poly.type
_entity_poly.pdbx_seq_one_letter_code
_entity_poly.pdbx_strand_id
1 'polypeptide(L)'
;MKNISKYPMLVLACLFFISQSTAIMSQEVENQTEFDYMTWSGKGPDRWGDLHAEWTACKLGALQSPIDLLNKRVEVIPVLGKLKRTYKPTNATLKNRGHDIMLKAQMLYIADSHHEVNIGVIDPRHIKMGGRNYYQYIGSLTVPPCTEGVIWTMNIRVSTISKEQMNLMRAAVHDNSEQNARPLQPLNGRDVHLYNRNKNEHK
;
A
#
# COMPACT_ATOMS: atom_id res chain seq x y z
N MET A 1 -57.81 30.00 29.85
CA MET A 1 -56.35 30.05 29.57
C MET A 1 -56.05 29.10 28.41
N LYS A 2 -55.57 29.67 27.29
CA LYS A 2 -54.51 29.18 26.36
C LYS A 2 -54.41 27.66 26.11
N ASN A 3 -54.26 27.10 24.91
CA ASN A 3 -54.11 27.58 23.53
C ASN A 3 -53.97 26.30 22.65
N ILE A 4 -54.51 26.29 21.42
CA ILE A 4 -53.81 26.00 20.13
C ILE A 4 -52.90 24.74 20.10
N SER A 5 -52.95 23.76 19.17
CA SER A 5 -53.50 23.69 17.81
C SER A 5 -53.09 22.36 17.15
N LYS A 6 -54.03 21.79 16.38
CA LYS A 6 -53.91 21.15 15.05
C LYS A 6 -52.76 20.14 14.76
N TYR A 7 -53.19 18.91 14.49
CA TYR A 7 -52.67 17.86 13.58
C TYR A 7 -51.99 18.37 12.29
N PRO A 8 -51.48 17.52 11.35
CA PRO A 8 -50.95 16.13 11.33
C PRO A 8 -49.62 15.99 10.52
N MET A 9 -48.94 14.83 10.53
CA MET A 9 -48.11 14.30 9.42
C MET A 9 -47.28 13.12 9.95
N LEU A 10 -47.83 11.90 9.90
CA LEU A 10 -46.99 10.72 10.04
C LEU A 10 -46.34 10.48 8.67
N VAL A 11 -45.10 10.95 8.57
CA VAL A 11 -44.23 10.86 7.40
C VAL A 11 -44.03 9.40 7.03
N LEU A 12 -44.26 9.12 5.75
CA LEU A 12 -43.88 7.89 5.06
C LEU A 12 -42.39 7.60 5.34
N ALA A 13 -42.10 6.65 6.22
CA ALA A 13 -40.74 6.18 6.45
C ALA A 13 -40.32 5.32 5.23
N CYS A 14 -39.98 5.98 4.13
CA CYS A 14 -39.15 5.39 3.09
C CYS A 14 -37.86 4.96 3.76
N LEU A 15 -37.72 3.65 4.01
CA LEU A 15 -36.46 3.00 4.29
C LEU A 15 -35.56 3.19 3.07
N PHE A 16 -34.95 4.36 3.01
CA PHE A 16 -33.71 4.60 2.30
C PHE A 16 -32.66 3.70 2.96
N PHE A 17 -32.64 2.43 2.57
CA PHE A 17 -31.40 1.65 2.53
C PHE A 17 -30.52 2.35 1.49
N ILE A 18 -29.95 3.49 1.87
CA ILE A 18 -28.76 4.02 1.20
C ILE A 18 -27.74 2.93 1.46
N SER A 19 -27.52 2.09 0.45
CA SER A 19 -26.31 1.30 0.34
C SER A 19 -25.16 2.30 0.37
N GLN A 20 -24.68 2.59 1.57
CA GLN A 20 -23.37 3.19 1.72
C GLN A 20 -22.42 2.10 1.28
N SER A 21 -22.20 2.04 -0.03
CA SER A 21 -21.01 1.46 -0.61
C SER A 21 -19.87 2.31 -0.07
N THR A 22 -19.43 2.01 1.16
CA THR A 22 -18.13 2.46 1.62
C THR A 22 -17.16 1.80 0.65
N ALA A 23 -16.58 2.61 -0.24
CA ALA A 23 -15.42 2.17 -0.98
C ALA A 23 -14.43 1.69 0.09
N ILE A 24 -14.11 0.39 0.09
CA ILE A 24 -13.11 -0.17 0.99
C ILE A 24 -11.77 0.42 0.53
N MET A 25 -11.40 1.56 1.10
CA MET A 25 -10.05 2.07 1.01
C MET A 25 -9.23 1.21 1.96
N SER A 26 -8.44 0.31 1.39
CA SER A 26 -7.44 -0.43 2.15
C SER A 26 -6.41 0.57 2.67
N GLN A 27 -6.44 0.81 3.97
CA GLN A 27 -5.46 1.64 4.65
C GLN A 27 -4.56 0.73 5.48
N GLU A 28 -3.24 0.93 5.35
CA GLU A 28 -2.25 0.24 6.17
C GLU A 28 -2.36 0.64 7.63
N VAL A 29 -1.97 -0.27 8.52
CA VAL A 29 -1.96 -0.01 9.97
C VAL A 29 -0.95 1.08 10.31
N GLU A 30 -1.40 2.09 11.05
CA GLU A 30 -0.56 3.23 11.48
C GLU A 30 0.05 3.00 12.88
N ASN A 31 -0.53 2.10 13.68
CA ASN A 31 -0.06 1.83 15.04
C ASN A 31 1.13 0.86 15.04
N GLN A 32 2.24 1.32 15.61
CA GLN A 32 3.56 0.70 15.50
C GLN A 32 3.72 -0.58 16.35
N THR A 33 2.85 -0.79 17.35
CA THR A 33 3.05 -1.81 18.39
C THR A 33 2.25 -3.11 18.19
N GLU A 34 1.42 -3.17 17.16
CA GLU A 34 0.46 -4.25 16.96
C GLU A 34 1.07 -5.45 16.21
N PHE A 35 2.11 -5.24 15.40
CA PHE A 35 2.81 -6.29 14.65
C PHE A 35 4.32 -6.04 14.56
N ASP A 36 5.09 -7.06 14.23
CA ASP A 36 6.52 -6.93 13.92
C ASP A 36 6.94 -7.84 12.75
N TYR A 37 8.24 -7.85 12.41
CA TYR A 37 8.83 -8.66 11.34
C TYR A 37 9.61 -9.89 11.83
N MET A 38 9.65 -10.13 13.14
CA MET A 38 10.39 -11.24 13.72
C MET A 38 9.58 -12.54 13.61
N THR A 39 10.08 -13.54 12.88
CA THR A 39 9.36 -14.81 12.67
C THR A 39 9.14 -15.60 13.96
N TRP A 40 10.02 -15.43 14.95
CA TRP A 40 9.91 -16.06 16.27
C TRP A 40 9.06 -15.29 17.26
N SER A 41 8.61 -14.08 16.93
CA SER A 41 7.70 -13.35 17.80
C SER A 41 6.28 -13.92 17.67
N GLY A 42 5.45 -13.72 18.69
CA GLY A 42 4.01 -13.98 18.59
C GLY A 42 3.28 -13.03 17.64
N LYS A 43 3.97 -12.02 17.09
CA LYS A 43 3.42 -10.92 16.29
C LYS A 43 4.04 -10.82 14.88
N GLY A 44 4.82 -11.82 14.49
CA GLY A 44 5.54 -11.85 13.23
C GLY A 44 4.65 -12.13 12.01
N PRO A 45 5.22 -12.06 10.79
CA PRO A 45 4.47 -12.18 9.54
C PRO A 45 3.63 -13.46 9.40
N ASP A 46 4.10 -14.57 9.96
CA ASP A 46 3.38 -15.86 9.93
C ASP A 46 2.13 -15.88 10.83
N ARG A 47 1.99 -14.87 11.70
CA ARG A 47 0.93 -14.74 12.72
C ARG A 47 0.03 -13.53 12.50
N TRP A 48 0.35 -12.62 11.58
CA TRP A 48 -0.42 -11.38 11.38
C TRP A 48 -1.92 -11.62 11.22
N GLY A 49 -2.33 -12.63 10.45
CA GLY A 49 -3.76 -12.93 10.27
C GLY A 49 -4.48 -13.53 11.48
N ASP A 50 -3.75 -13.87 12.54
CA ASP A 50 -4.29 -14.38 13.81
C ASP A 50 -4.34 -13.29 14.90
N LEU A 51 -3.72 -12.12 14.68
CA LEU A 51 -3.66 -11.04 15.67
C LEU A 51 -4.99 -10.28 15.76
N HIS A 52 -5.63 -10.07 14.61
CA HIS A 52 -6.83 -9.25 14.47
C HIS A 52 -7.77 -9.85 13.43
N ALA A 53 -9.08 -9.75 13.66
CA ALA A 53 -10.09 -10.29 12.73
C ALA A 53 -10.02 -9.62 11.35
N GLU A 54 -9.76 -8.31 11.33
CA GLU A 54 -9.56 -7.50 10.13
C GLU A 54 -8.30 -7.89 9.33
N TRP A 55 -7.35 -8.61 9.92
CA TRP A 55 -6.09 -9.01 9.27
C TRP A 55 -6.14 -10.44 8.72
N THR A 56 -7.28 -11.11 8.79
CA THR A 56 -7.46 -12.50 8.32
C THR A 56 -6.93 -12.73 6.90
N ALA A 57 -6.99 -11.72 6.03
CA ALA A 57 -6.45 -11.76 4.67
C ALA A 57 -4.94 -12.06 4.64
N CYS A 58 -4.16 -11.64 5.65
CA CYS A 58 -2.74 -11.95 5.76
C CYS A 58 -2.45 -13.45 5.81
N LYS A 59 -3.43 -14.26 6.25
CA LYS A 59 -3.31 -15.72 6.41
C LYS A 59 -4.09 -16.50 5.35
N LEU A 60 -5.31 -16.07 5.03
CA LEU A 60 -6.21 -16.79 4.13
C LEU A 60 -6.20 -16.27 2.68
N GLY A 61 -5.59 -15.11 2.43
CA GLY A 61 -5.53 -14.52 1.11
C GLY A 61 -4.75 -15.37 0.10
N ALA A 62 -5.29 -15.53 -1.10
CA ALA A 62 -4.65 -16.29 -2.18
C ALA A 62 -3.76 -15.42 -3.09
N LEU A 63 -3.94 -14.10 -3.08
CA LEU A 63 -3.24 -13.12 -3.91
C LEU A 63 -2.34 -12.23 -3.05
N GLN A 64 -1.64 -12.81 -2.09
CA GLN A 64 -0.78 -12.07 -1.16
C GLN A 64 0.54 -11.62 -1.81
N SER A 65 1.09 -10.51 -1.35
CA SER A 65 2.39 -9.96 -1.77
C SER A 65 3.39 -9.93 -0.59
N PRO A 66 4.72 -9.97 -0.83
CA PRO A 66 5.39 -10.00 -2.14
C PRO A 66 5.46 -11.41 -2.76
N ILE A 67 5.81 -11.49 -4.05
CA ILE A 67 6.04 -12.76 -4.77
C ILE A 67 7.42 -12.82 -5.42
N ASP A 68 7.86 -14.03 -5.73
CA ASP A 68 9.05 -14.25 -6.56
C ASP A 68 8.75 -13.97 -8.04
N LEU A 69 9.54 -13.08 -8.64
CA LEU A 69 9.46 -12.69 -10.05
C LEU A 69 10.54 -13.35 -10.92
N LEU A 70 11.40 -14.21 -10.35
CA LEU A 70 12.42 -14.96 -11.09
C LEU A 70 11.84 -16.15 -11.88
N ASN A 71 10.54 -16.45 -11.70
CA ASN A 71 9.89 -17.58 -12.33
C ASN A 71 9.63 -17.33 -13.84
N LYS A 72 9.91 -18.33 -14.68
CA LYS A 72 9.77 -18.30 -16.16
C LYS A 72 8.31 -18.14 -16.65
N ARG A 73 7.32 -18.09 -15.76
CA ARG A 73 5.89 -17.88 -16.05
C ARG A 73 5.54 -16.41 -16.26
N VAL A 74 6.26 -15.77 -17.17
CA VAL A 74 5.99 -14.38 -17.52
C VAL A 74 5.37 -14.35 -18.91
N GLU A 75 4.10 -13.98 -18.96
CA GLU A 75 3.42 -13.77 -20.23
C GLU A 75 3.65 -12.34 -20.72
N VAL A 76 4.13 -12.21 -21.96
CA VAL A 76 4.28 -10.90 -22.61
C VAL A 76 2.93 -10.54 -23.20
N ILE A 77 2.12 -9.82 -22.43
CA ILE A 77 0.79 -9.39 -22.87
C ILE A 77 0.88 -7.99 -23.53
N PRO A 78 0.48 -7.83 -24.81
CA PRO A 78 0.56 -6.55 -25.53
C PRO A 78 -0.39 -5.47 -24.99
N VAL A 79 -1.37 -5.85 -24.15
CA VAL A 79 -2.39 -4.94 -23.60
C VAL A 79 -1.79 -3.91 -22.64
N LEU A 80 -0.63 -4.21 -22.04
CA LEU A 80 0.05 -3.24 -21.21
C LEU A 80 0.61 -2.10 -22.06
N GLY A 81 0.19 -0.87 -21.75
CA GLY A 81 0.71 0.35 -22.38
C GLY A 81 1.93 0.90 -21.65
N LYS A 82 2.60 1.90 -22.24
CA LYS A 82 3.69 2.62 -21.55
C LYS A 82 3.21 3.20 -20.23
N LEU A 83 3.91 2.94 -19.14
CA LEU A 83 3.65 3.55 -17.84
C LEU A 83 3.79 5.08 -17.93
N LYS A 84 2.65 5.78 -17.83
CA LYS A 84 2.59 7.25 -17.85
C LYS A 84 2.75 7.76 -16.42
N ARG A 85 3.82 8.51 -16.16
CA ARG A 85 4.09 9.15 -14.88
C ARG A 85 4.08 10.66 -15.07
N THR A 86 3.13 11.35 -14.46
CA THR A 86 2.98 12.81 -14.53
C THR A 86 3.09 13.42 -13.14
N TYR A 87 4.14 13.03 -12.39
CA TYR A 87 4.40 13.56 -11.06
C TYR A 87 4.71 15.06 -11.09
N LYS A 88 4.24 15.77 -10.08
CA LYS A 88 4.49 17.20 -9.88
C LYS A 88 5.15 17.41 -8.51
N PRO A 89 6.00 18.44 -8.35
CA PRO A 89 6.47 18.86 -7.04
C PRO A 89 5.29 19.14 -6.11
N THR A 90 5.40 18.68 -4.86
CA THR A 90 4.35 18.90 -3.86
C THR A 90 4.95 18.97 -2.45
N ASN A 91 4.28 19.69 -1.55
CA ASN A 91 4.67 19.69 -0.14
C ASN A 91 4.52 18.28 0.43
N ALA A 92 5.52 17.84 1.18
CA ALA A 92 5.55 16.49 1.72
C ALA A 92 5.88 16.48 3.21
N THR A 93 5.26 15.53 3.90
CA THR A 93 5.54 15.19 5.30
C THR A 93 6.25 13.85 5.32
N LEU A 94 7.40 13.80 6.00
CA LEU A 94 8.08 12.57 6.34
C LEU A 94 7.48 12.04 7.63
N LYS A 95 7.01 10.79 7.63
CA LYS A 95 6.42 10.12 8.77
C LYS A 95 7.20 8.87 9.12
N ASN A 96 7.58 8.72 10.39
CA ASN A 96 8.04 7.45 10.92
C ASN A 96 6.84 6.66 11.46
N ARG A 97 6.53 5.52 10.86
CA ARG A 97 5.45 4.62 11.30
C ARG A 97 5.96 3.49 12.19
N GLY A 98 7.19 3.59 12.67
CA GLY A 98 7.86 2.60 13.50
C GLY A 98 8.39 1.43 12.67
N HIS A 99 7.55 0.86 11.82
CA HIS A 99 7.91 -0.24 10.94
C HIS A 99 8.48 0.20 9.57
N ASP A 100 8.26 1.45 9.18
CA ASP A 100 8.87 2.07 8.00
C ASP A 100 8.88 3.61 8.07
N ILE A 101 9.50 4.23 7.07
CA ILE A 101 9.50 5.67 6.86
C ILE A 101 8.69 5.99 5.60
N MET A 102 7.61 6.74 5.77
CA MET A 102 6.68 7.11 4.71
C MET A 102 6.84 8.58 4.31
N LEU A 103 6.78 8.85 3.00
CA LEU A 103 6.63 10.21 2.48
C LEU A 103 5.18 10.45 2.05
N LYS A 104 4.48 11.34 2.74
CA LYS A 104 3.08 11.70 2.44
C LYS A 104 3.04 12.99 1.62
N ALA A 105 2.53 12.91 0.39
CA ALA A 105 2.31 14.04 -0.49
C ALA A 105 1.01 14.78 -0.12
N GLN A 106 1.13 16.08 0.18
CA GLN A 106 0.05 17.03 0.47
C GLN A 106 -0.78 16.73 1.74
N MET A 107 -1.01 17.76 2.56
CA MET A 107 -1.67 17.66 3.85
C MET A 107 -2.85 18.64 3.91
N LEU A 108 -4.07 18.13 4.04
CA LEU A 108 -5.11 18.82 4.79
C LEU A 108 -4.95 18.37 6.25
N TYR A 109 -4.65 19.34 7.10
CA TYR A 109 -4.51 19.31 8.56
C TYR A 109 -3.22 18.71 9.16
N ILE A 110 -2.51 19.58 9.88
CA ILE A 110 -1.39 19.29 10.77
C ILE A 110 -1.98 18.53 11.97
N ALA A 111 -1.78 17.23 12.02
CA ALA A 111 -1.76 16.51 13.30
C ALA A 111 -0.31 16.53 13.75
N ASP A 112 0.02 17.40 14.69
CA ASP A 112 1.34 17.46 15.31
C ASP A 112 1.53 16.16 16.11
N SER A 113 2.17 15.18 15.48
CA SER A 113 2.57 13.93 16.12
C SER A 113 4.09 13.88 16.14
N HIS A 114 4.68 13.36 17.22
CA HIS A 114 6.14 13.32 17.44
C HIS A 114 6.95 12.62 16.34
N HIS A 115 6.30 11.98 15.37
CA HIS A 115 6.91 11.19 14.31
C HIS A 115 6.70 11.76 12.91
N GLU A 116 6.11 12.96 12.78
CA GLU A 116 5.88 13.64 11.51
C GLU A 116 6.74 14.92 11.38
N VAL A 117 7.45 15.05 10.26
CA VAL A 117 8.29 16.22 9.96
C VAL A 117 7.91 16.76 8.58
N ASN A 118 7.52 18.03 8.50
CA ASN A 118 7.35 18.69 7.21
C ASN A 118 8.73 18.92 6.58
N ILE A 119 8.96 18.34 5.40
CA ILE A 119 10.25 18.45 4.69
C ILE A 119 10.18 19.38 3.47
N GLY A 120 9.12 20.18 3.38
CA GLY A 120 8.90 21.13 2.30
C GLY A 120 8.50 20.48 0.98
N VAL A 121 8.77 21.17 -0.12
CA VAL A 121 8.43 20.72 -1.47
C VAL A 121 9.41 19.64 -1.92
N ILE A 122 8.88 18.45 -2.21
CA ILE A 122 9.62 17.35 -2.83
C ILE A 122 9.13 17.18 -4.26
N ASP A 123 10.07 16.97 -5.19
CA ASP A 123 9.78 16.57 -6.56
C ASP A 123 10.02 15.06 -6.73
N PRO A 124 8.97 14.23 -6.86
CA PRO A 124 9.12 12.79 -7.06
C PRO A 124 9.89 12.43 -8.33
N ARG A 125 10.03 13.35 -9.29
CA ARG A 125 10.82 13.13 -10.52
C ARG A 125 12.32 13.02 -10.23
N HIS A 126 12.80 13.47 -9.07
CA HIS A 126 14.18 13.26 -8.63
C HIS A 126 14.47 11.81 -8.25
N ILE A 127 13.45 11.03 -7.90
CA ILE A 127 13.57 9.58 -7.78
C ILE A 127 13.74 9.06 -9.20
N LYS A 128 14.98 8.72 -9.57
CA LYS A 128 15.36 8.21 -10.89
C LYS A 128 14.79 6.80 -11.12
N MET A 129 13.46 6.66 -11.15
CA MET A 129 12.70 5.45 -11.46
C MET A 129 12.81 5.09 -12.95
N GLY A 130 14.01 5.21 -13.54
CA GLY A 130 14.26 4.92 -14.95
C GLY A 130 13.96 3.46 -15.27
N GLY A 131 13.87 3.13 -16.55
CA GLY A 131 13.39 1.81 -16.98
C GLY A 131 12.01 1.94 -17.60
N ARG A 132 11.83 1.27 -18.74
CA ARG A 132 10.60 1.31 -19.53
C ARG A 132 9.90 -0.05 -19.57
N ASN A 133 10.50 -1.07 -18.95
CA ASN A 133 9.99 -2.42 -18.87
C ASN A 133 9.65 -2.73 -17.41
N TYR A 134 8.53 -3.39 -17.18
CA TYR A 134 8.05 -3.68 -15.84
C TYR A 134 7.23 -4.97 -15.83
N TYR A 135 7.22 -5.63 -14.67
CA TYR A 135 6.25 -6.66 -14.35
C TYR A 135 4.98 -6.03 -13.77
N GLN A 136 3.83 -6.62 -14.05
CA GLN A 136 2.58 -6.25 -13.42
C GLN A 136 1.83 -7.50 -12.95
N TYR A 137 1.31 -7.45 -11.72
CA TYR A 137 0.48 -8.53 -11.16
C TYR A 137 -0.52 -7.96 -10.16
N ILE A 138 -1.61 -8.67 -9.91
CA ILE A 138 -2.55 -8.36 -8.83
C ILE A 138 -2.08 -9.07 -7.56
N GLY A 139 -1.95 -8.30 -6.48
CA GLY A 139 -1.43 -8.75 -5.20
C GLY A 139 -2.16 -8.11 -4.03
N SER A 140 -1.44 -7.96 -2.91
CA SER A 140 -1.94 -7.36 -1.69
C SER A 140 -1.05 -6.23 -1.18
N LEU A 141 -1.48 -5.55 -0.12
CA LEU A 141 -0.56 -4.85 0.77
C LEU A 141 0.46 -5.84 1.39
N THR A 142 1.69 -5.40 1.61
CA THR A 142 2.77 -6.20 2.24
C THR A 142 2.85 -6.03 3.74
N VAL A 143 1.93 -5.28 4.32
CA VAL A 143 1.74 -5.07 5.75
C VAL A 143 0.27 -5.30 6.08
N PRO A 144 -0.09 -5.57 7.35
CA PRO A 144 -1.49 -5.69 7.73
C PRO A 144 -2.30 -4.43 7.36
N PRO A 145 -3.56 -4.58 6.91
CA PRO A 145 -4.40 -5.78 6.92
C PRO A 145 -4.20 -6.75 5.73
N CYS A 146 -3.15 -6.58 4.93
CA CYS A 146 -2.83 -7.42 3.77
C CYS A 146 -3.98 -7.52 2.74
N THR A 147 -4.74 -6.45 2.55
CA THR A 147 -5.86 -6.42 1.60
C THR A 147 -5.39 -6.70 0.17
N GLU A 148 -6.13 -7.55 -0.53
CA GLU A 148 -5.88 -7.94 -1.92
C GLU A 148 -6.47 -6.97 -2.93
N GLY A 149 -6.19 -7.18 -4.23
CA GLY A 149 -6.65 -6.33 -5.32
C GLY A 149 -5.70 -5.16 -5.64
N VAL A 150 -4.51 -5.14 -5.04
CA VAL A 150 -3.48 -4.14 -5.30
C VAL A 150 -2.78 -4.45 -6.63
N ILE A 151 -2.77 -3.49 -7.56
CA ILE A 151 -2.01 -3.62 -8.82
C ILE A 151 -0.55 -3.28 -8.55
N TRP A 152 0.31 -4.29 -8.53
CA TRP A 152 1.76 -4.12 -8.40
C TRP A 152 2.38 -3.84 -9.75
N THR A 153 3.20 -2.80 -9.85
CA THR A 153 3.98 -2.48 -11.06
C THR A 153 5.46 -2.40 -10.71
N MET A 154 6.22 -3.45 -11.05
CA MET A 154 7.61 -3.63 -10.65
C MET A 154 8.56 -3.34 -11.79
N ASN A 155 9.36 -2.28 -11.65
CA ASN A 155 10.34 -1.90 -12.66
C ASN A 155 11.48 -2.94 -12.73
N ILE A 156 11.83 -3.38 -13.94
CA ILE A 156 12.90 -4.37 -14.13
C ILE A 156 14.28 -3.74 -13.91
N ARG A 157 14.41 -2.44 -14.15
CA ARG A 157 15.68 -1.74 -13.90
C ARG A 157 15.88 -1.59 -12.40
N VAL A 158 16.91 -2.23 -11.88
CA VAL A 158 17.37 -2.06 -10.50
C VAL A 158 18.01 -0.68 -10.33
N SER A 159 17.57 0.06 -9.31
CA SER A 159 18.16 1.33 -8.89
C SER A 159 19.14 1.10 -7.74
N THR A 160 20.10 2.00 -7.58
CA THR A 160 21.10 1.94 -6.51
C THR A 160 20.80 2.95 -5.41
N ILE A 161 21.19 2.60 -4.18
CA ILE A 161 21.17 3.46 -3.00
C ILE A 161 22.53 3.34 -2.30
N SER A 162 22.99 4.41 -1.65
CA SER A 162 24.24 4.34 -0.89
C SER A 162 24.07 3.50 0.38
N LYS A 163 25.17 2.94 0.90
CA LYS A 163 25.14 2.18 2.16
C LYS A 163 24.75 3.06 3.34
N GLU A 164 25.22 4.31 3.32
CA GLU A 164 24.93 5.32 4.34
C GLU A 164 23.43 5.63 4.37
N GLN A 165 22.82 5.85 3.20
CA GLN A 165 21.37 6.07 3.11
C GLN A 165 20.57 4.85 3.58
N MET A 166 21.01 3.63 3.22
CA MET A 166 20.38 2.40 3.72
C MET A 166 20.47 2.28 5.25
N ASN A 167 21.64 2.58 5.82
CA ASN A 167 21.85 2.53 7.27
C ASN A 167 21.00 3.57 8.00
N LEU A 168 20.85 4.78 7.45
CA LEU A 168 19.96 5.80 8.02
C LEU A 168 18.50 5.34 8.04
N MET A 169 18.02 4.70 6.98
CA MET A 169 16.65 4.17 6.96
C MET A 169 16.46 3.05 7.99
N ARG A 170 17.42 2.14 8.11
CA ARG A 170 17.38 1.05 9.11
C ARG A 170 17.44 1.56 10.54
N ALA A 171 18.22 2.60 10.80
CA ALA A 171 18.34 3.19 12.14
C ALA A 171 17.11 4.01 12.54
N ALA A 172 16.28 4.42 11.58
CA ALA A 172 15.10 5.24 11.85
C ALA A 172 13.88 4.43 12.30
N VAL A 173 13.84 3.13 12.01
CA VAL A 173 12.73 2.23 12.38
C VAL A 173 12.93 1.61 13.77
N HIS A 174 11.86 1.10 14.36
CA HIS A 174 11.81 0.54 15.72
C HIS A 174 11.34 -0.92 15.71
N ASP A 175 11.23 -1.53 16.90
CA ASP A 175 10.64 -2.86 17.11
C ASP A 175 11.21 -3.96 16.22
N ASN A 176 12.53 -3.89 15.97
CA ASN A 176 13.28 -4.81 15.13
C ASN A 176 12.82 -4.84 13.67
N SER A 177 12.28 -3.72 13.19
CA SER A 177 11.88 -3.52 11.80
C SER A 177 13.04 -3.12 10.89
N GLU A 178 14.31 -3.23 11.32
CA GLU A 178 15.46 -2.96 10.44
C GLU A 178 15.49 -3.91 9.23
N GLN A 179 14.79 -5.04 9.35
CA GLN A 179 14.47 -5.99 8.29
C GLN A 179 12.95 -6.05 8.06
N ASN A 180 12.35 -4.94 7.64
CA ASN A 180 10.91 -4.82 7.38
C ASN A 180 10.41 -5.45 6.06
N ALA A 181 11.04 -6.54 5.61
CA ALA A 181 10.61 -7.26 4.42
C ALA A 181 9.72 -8.43 4.81
N ARG A 182 8.44 -8.39 4.42
CA ARG A 182 7.54 -9.55 4.54
C ARG A 182 8.08 -10.73 3.72
N PRO A 183 8.03 -11.98 4.22
CA PRO A 183 8.42 -13.17 3.46
C PRO A 183 7.67 -13.32 2.13
N LEU A 184 8.28 -14.03 1.19
CA LEU A 184 7.66 -14.35 -0.10
C LEU A 184 6.37 -15.15 0.09
N GLN A 185 5.35 -14.77 -0.67
CA GLN A 185 4.04 -15.39 -0.66
C GLN A 185 3.90 -16.32 -1.87
N PRO A 186 3.11 -17.42 -1.75
CA PRO A 186 2.91 -18.35 -2.86
C PRO A 186 2.31 -17.68 -4.10
N LEU A 187 2.74 -18.07 -5.31
CA LEU A 187 2.19 -17.50 -6.54
C LEU A 187 0.71 -17.86 -6.76
N ASN A 188 0.29 -19.05 -6.30
CA ASN A 188 -1.09 -19.57 -6.43
C ASN A 188 -1.64 -19.54 -7.86
N GLY A 189 -0.76 -19.76 -8.85
CA GLY A 189 -1.14 -19.80 -10.26
C GLY A 189 -1.51 -18.44 -10.86
N ARG A 190 -1.34 -17.32 -10.14
CA ARG A 190 -1.65 -15.99 -10.66
C ARG A 190 -0.72 -15.61 -11.82
N ASP A 191 -1.28 -14.89 -12.78
CA ASP A 191 -0.52 -14.39 -13.93
C ASP A 191 0.38 -13.22 -13.52
N VAL A 192 1.58 -13.22 -14.10
CA VAL A 192 2.54 -12.11 -14.00
C VAL A 192 2.83 -11.63 -15.41
N HIS A 193 2.42 -10.40 -15.69
CA HIS A 193 2.54 -9.82 -17.01
C HIS A 193 3.86 -9.06 -17.15
N LEU A 194 4.47 -9.12 -18.33
CA LEU A 194 5.64 -8.31 -18.67
C LEU A 194 5.32 -7.31 -19.77
N TYR A 195 5.48 -6.03 -19.44
CA TYR A 195 5.59 -4.99 -20.44
C TYR A 195 7.04 -4.85 -20.91
N ASN A 196 7.27 -5.10 -22.21
CA ASN A 196 8.56 -4.90 -22.85
C ASN A 196 8.43 -3.91 -24.00
N ARG A 197 8.98 -2.70 -23.81
CA ARG A 197 8.90 -1.62 -24.78
C ARG A 197 9.47 -2.01 -26.15
N ASN A 198 10.62 -2.67 -26.18
CA ASN A 198 11.30 -2.97 -27.45
C ASN A 198 10.51 -3.98 -28.29
N LYS A 199 9.75 -4.88 -27.66
CA LYS A 199 8.85 -5.81 -28.38
C LYS A 199 7.54 -5.15 -28.81
N ASN A 200 7.09 -4.13 -28.09
CA ASN A 200 5.81 -3.47 -28.33
C ASN A 200 5.91 -2.29 -29.31
N GLU A 201 7.10 -1.71 -29.54
CA GLU A 201 7.33 -0.65 -30.55
C GLU A 201 7.50 -1.18 -32.00
N HIS A 202 7.56 -2.50 -32.19
CA HIS A 202 7.71 -3.17 -33.51
C HIS A 202 6.45 -3.92 -33.97
N LYS A 203 5.31 -3.69 -33.31
CA LYS A 203 3.97 -4.10 -33.75
C LYS A 203 3.18 -2.87 -34.16
#